data_AF-A0A091NHK1-F1
#
_entry.id   AF-A0A091NHK1-F1
#
_cell.length_a   1.000
_cell.length_b   1.000
_cell.length_c   1.000
_cell.angle_alpha   90.00
_cell.angle_beta   90.00
_cell.angle_gamma   90.00
#
_symmetry.space_group_name_H-M   'P 1'
#
loop_
_entity.id
_entity.type
_entity.pdbx_description
1 polymer ?
#
loop_
_entity_poly.entity_id
_entity_poly.type
_entity_poly.pdbx_seq_one_letter_code
_entity_poly.pdbx_strand_id
1 'polypeptide(L)'
;RCMMDSDDEVRDRATFYLNVLQQRQVALNAAYIFNGLTVSVPGMEKALHQYTLEPSDKPFDMKTVPLATAPIFEQKAGNAGVSFQPAAEIALVTSKPEKVAPSRQDIFQEQLAAIPEFKSLGPLFKSSEPVQLTEAETEYFVRCTKHVFTNHMVFQ
;
A
#
# COMPACT_ATOMS: atom_id res chain seq x y z
N ARG A 1 28.91 6.89 -34.56
CA ARG A 1 29.90 7.13 -33.48
C ARG A 1 29.62 8.55 -32.98
N CYS A 2 28.82 8.72 -31.93
CA CYS A 2 28.45 10.04 -31.41
C CYS A 2 29.66 10.63 -30.67
N MET A 3 30.55 11.28 -31.41
CA MET A 3 31.77 11.93 -30.88
C MET A 3 31.55 13.40 -30.49
N MET A 4 30.34 13.94 -30.68
CA MET A 4 30.02 15.36 -30.44
C MET A 4 28.78 15.51 -29.54
N ASP A 5 28.72 14.68 -28.51
CA ASP A 5 27.79 14.93 -27.40
C ASP A 5 28.62 15.69 -26.37
N SER A 6 28.36 16.99 -26.24
CA SER A 6 29.05 17.83 -25.26
C SER A 6 28.52 17.61 -23.85
N ASP A 7 27.38 16.93 -23.73
CA ASP A 7 26.69 16.63 -22.48
C ASP A 7 26.67 15.11 -22.29
N ASP A 8 27.63 14.59 -21.53
CA ASP A 8 27.79 13.17 -21.26
C ASP A 8 26.86 12.68 -20.14
N GLU A 9 26.03 13.54 -19.53
CA GLU A 9 25.19 13.19 -18.38
C GLU A 9 24.34 11.94 -18.62
N VAL A 10 23.66 11.85 -19.77
CA VAL A 10 22.82 10.71 -20.12
C VAL A 10 23.66 9.43 -20.30
N ARG A 11 24.84 9.57 -20.92
CA ARG A 11 25.74 8.45 -21.18
C ARG A 11 26.39 7.94 -19.90
N ASP A 12 26.77 8.84 -19.02
CA ASP A 12 27.36 8.54 -17.72
C ASP A 12 26.33 7.89 -16.80
N ARG A 13 25.09 8.38 -16.79
CA ARG A 13 23.99 7.73 -16.06
C ARG A 13 23.70 6.35 -16.58
N ALA A 14 23.64 6.17 -17.90
CA ALA A 14 23.45 4.85 -18.50
C ALA A 14 24.60 3.89 -18.16
N THR A 15 25.84 4.38 -18.21
CA THR A 15 27.04 3.60 -17.88
C THR A 15 27.07 3.24 -16.39
N PHE A 16 26.72 4.18 -15.52
CA PHE A 16 26.59 3.97 -14.08
C PHE A 16 25.57 2.87 -13.76
N TYR A 17 24.35 2.98 -14.28
CA TYR A 17 23.31 1.97 -14.03
C TYR A 17 23.67 0.60 -14.60
N LEU A 18 24.30 0.56 -15.78
CA LEU A 18 24.79 -0.68 -16.37
C LEU A 18 25.84 -1.36 -15.48
N ASN A 19 26.80 -0.58 -14.97
CA ASN A 19 27.84 -1.09 -14.07
C ASN A 19 27.23 -1.62 -12.75
N VAL A 20 26.29 -0.87 -12.15
CA VAL A 20 25.58 -1.31 -10.95
C VAL A 20 24.84 -2.64 -11.18
N LEU A 21 24.13 -2.79 -12.32
CA LEU A 21 23.44 -4.03 -12.67
C LEU A 21 24.38 -5.22 -12.87
N GLN A 22 25.54 -5.00 -13.49
CA GLN A 22 26.53 -6.05 -13.77
C GLN A 22 27.14 -6.65 -12.49
N GLN A 23 27.23 -5.86 -11.41
CA GLN A 23 27.72 -6.35 -10.12
C GLN A 23 26.78 -7.38 -9.47
N ARG A 24 25.53 -7.50 -9.96
CA ARG A 24 24.51 -8.46 -9.46
C ARG A 24 24.27 -8.40 -7.95
N GLN A 25 24.57 -7.25 -7.32
CA GLN A 25 24.36 -7.03 -5.91
C GLN A 25 22.97 -6.43 -5.67
N VAL A 26 22.13 -7.18 -4.95
CA VAL A 26 20.75 -6.77 -4.65
C VAL A 26 20.70 -5.45 -3.87
N ALA A 27 21.64 -5.23 -2.95
CA ALA A 27 21.71 -4.02 -2.13
C ALA A 27 21.97 -2.75 -2.97
N LEU A 28 22.88 -2.81 -3.94
CA LEU A 28 23.18 -1.68 -4.82
C LEU A 28 22.03 -1.39 -5.78
N ASN A 29 21.39 -2.44 -6.30
CA ASN A 29 20.20 -2.28 -7.13
C ASN A 29 19.06 -1.60 -6.35
N ALA A 30 18.85 -1.97 -5.09
CA ALA A 30 17.86 -1.33 -4.23
C ALA A 30 18.16 0.15 -3.94
N ALA A 31 19.43 0.49 -3.72
CA ALA A 31 19.81 1.86 -3.38
C ALA A 31 19.81 2.82 -4.59
N TYR A 32 20.24 2.35 -5.75
CA TYR A 32 20.51 3.22 -6.90
C TYR A 32 19.54 3.07 -8.06
N ILE A 33 18.91 1.90 -8.23
CA ILE A 33 18.07 1.60 -9.41
C ILE A 33 16.60 1.60 -9.03
N PHE A 34 16.26 0.88 -7.97
CA PHE A 34 14.90 0.85 -7.45
C PHE A 34 14.64 2.11 -6.62
N ASN A 35 14.40 3.22 -7.31
CA ASN A 35 13.76 4.39 -6.70
C ASN A 35 12.31 4.02 -6.36
N GLY A 36 12.15 3.29 -5.26
CA GLY A 36 10.83 2.98 -4.72
C GLY A 36 10.12 4.28 -4.36
N LEU A 37 8.80 4.35 -4.60
CA LEU A 37 7.98 5.41 -4.05
C LEU A 37 8.20 5.44 -2.52
N THR A 38 8.69 6.56 -2.01
CA THR A 38 8.86 6.78 -0.57
C THR A 38 7.51 6.89 0.14
N VAL A 39 6.45 7.14 -0.61
CA VAL A 39 5.09 7.29 -0.13
C VAL A 39 4.30 5.99 -0.23
N SER A 40 3.35 5.80 0.70
CA SER A 40 2.43 4.68 0.63
C SER A 40 1.50 4.82 -0.59
N VAL A 41 1.39 3.78 -1.43
CA VAL A 41 0.49 3.79 -2.60
C VAL A 41 -0.97 4.06 -2.21
N PRO A 42 -1.53 3.41 -1.15
CA PRO A 42 -2.89 3.72 -0.70
C PRO A 42 -3.04 5.15 -0.15
N GLY A 43 -2.01 5.67 0.54
CA GLY A 43 -2.03 7.06 1.03
C GLY A 43 -2.00 8.06 -0.12
N MET A 44 -1.24 7.76 -1.18
CA MET A 44 -1.17 8.59 -2.38
C MET A 44 -2.51 8.61 -3.12
N GLU A 45 -3.15 7.46 -3.26
CA GLU A 45 -4.48 7.35 -3.87
C GLU A 45 -5.51 8.18 -3.09
N LYS A 46 -5.53 8.06 -1.75
CA LYS A 46 -6.45 8.85 -0.90
C LYS A 46 -6.20 10.34 -1.01
N ALA A 47 -4.93 10.76 -0.99
CA ALA A 47 -4.56 12.17 -1.10
C ALA A 47 -4.92 12.78 -2.47
N LEU A 48 -4.70 12.02 -3.55
CA LEU A 48 -5.08 12.43 -4.90
C LEU A 48 -6.60 12.47 -5.10
N HIS A 49 -7.31 11.49 -4.54
CA HIS A 49 -8.76 11.45 -4.58
C HIS A 49 -9.37 12.66 -3.86
N GLN A 50 -8.88 12.96 -2.65
CA GLN A 50 -9.32 14.14 -1.90
C GLN A 50 -9.01 15.44 -2.64
N TYR A 51 -7.81 15.56 -3.22
CA TYR A 51 -7.44 16.71 -4.05
C TYR A 51 -8.34 16.90 -5.28
N THR A 52 -8.92 15.81 -5.82
CA THR A 52 -9.85 15.87 -6.95
C THR A 52 -11.25 16.28 -6.53
N LEU A 53 -11.65 15.95 -5.30
CA LEU A 53 -12.97 16.28 -4.75
C LEU A 53 -13.05 17.72 -4.24
N GLU A 54 -11.93 18.30 -3.80
CA GLU A 54 -11.84 19.66 -3.29
C GLU A 54 -11.19 20.58 -4.35
N PRO A 55 -11.93 21.56 -4.93
CA PRO A 55 -11.33 22.52 -5.86
C PRO A 55 -10.22 23.32 -5.17
N SER A 56 -8.97 23.11 -5.61
CA SER A 56 -7.79 23.80 -5.09
C SER A 56 -7.05 24.49 -6.22
N ASP A 57 -6.71 25.77 -6.04
CA ASP A 57 -5.84 26.53 -6.95
C ASP A 57 -4.35 26.15 -6.79
N LYS A 58 -4.00 25.44 -5.71
CA LYS A 58 -2.61 25.02 -5.44
C LYS A 58 -2.36 23.62 -5.99
N PRO A 59 -1.21 23.35 -6.64
CA PRO A 59 -0.87 22.03 -7.14
C PRO A 59 -0.69 21.02 -6.00
N PHE A 60 -0.95 19.75 -6.29
CA PHE A 60 -0.77 18.64 -5.37
C PHE A 60 0.68 18.54 -4.85
N ASP A 61 0.85 18.47 -3.53
CA ASP A 61 2.16 18.32 -2.87
C ASP A 61 2.34 16.89 -2.35
N MET A 62 3.36 16.19 -2.87
CA MET A 62 3.72 14.83 -2.49
C MET A 62 4.08 14.68 -1.00
N LYS A 63 4.46 15.78 -0.33
CA LYS A 63 4.76 15.79 1.11
C LYS A 63 3.53 15.59 1.99
N THR A 64 2.33 15.76 1.44
CA THR A 64 1.06 15.50 2.14
C THR A 64 0.75 14.00 2.27
N VAL A 65 1.48 13.15 1.53
CA VAL A 65 1.26 11.71 1.51
C VAL A 65 2.10 11.01 2.59
N PRO A 66 1.50 10.17 3.45
CA PRO A 66 2.23 9.41 4.47
C PRO A 66 3.29 8.45 3.88
N LEU A 67 4.47 8.43 4.51
CA LEU A 67 5.62 7.60 4.13
C LEU A 67 5.36 6.09 4.33
N ALA A 68 5.85 5.25 3.43
CA ALA A 68 5.51 3.83 3.32
C ALA A 68 5.97 2.93 4.50
N THR A 69 6.85 3.41 5.38
CA THR A 69 7.43 2.64 6.49
C THR A 69 6.75 2.84 7.84
N ALA A 70 5.77 3.74 7.94
CA ALA A 70 4.96 3.84 9.15
C ALA A 70 3.79 2.84 9.07
N PRO A 71 3.61 1.91 10.02
CA PRO A 71 2.30 1.31 10.18
C PRO A 71 1.32 2.45 10.37
N ILE A 72 0.29 2.53 9.53
CA ILE A 72 -0.81 3.48 9.70
C ILE A 72 -1.59 2.99 10.91
N PHE A 73 -1.06 3.27 12.10
CA PHE A 73 -1.86 3.36 13.29
C PHE A 73 -2.59 4.68 13.14
N GLU A 74 -3.92 4.62 13.03
CA GLU A 74 -4.75 5.80 13.26
C GLU A 74 -4.57 6.22 14.72
N GLN A 75 -3.52 7.00 14.99
CA GLN A 75 -3.41 7.74 16.24
C GLN A 75 -4.29 8.97 16.11
N LYS A 76 -5.55 8.82 16.49
CA LYS A 76 -6.20 9.89 17.25
C LYS A 76 -5.64 9.82 18.66
N ALA A 77 -4.62 10.62 18.93
CA ALA A 77 -4.20 10.95 20.28
C ALA A 77 -4.00 12.46 20.36
N GLY A 78 -4.87 13.12 21.13
CA GLY A 78 -4.66 14.49 21.54
C GLY A 78 -3.62 14.60 22.66
N ASN A 79 -2.79 15.62 22.52
CA ASN A 79 -2.14 16.50 23.52
C ASN A 79 -1.00 16.02 24.46
N ALA A 80 0.20 16.58 24.21
CA ALA A 80 0.96 17.55 25.04
C ALA A 80 2.36 17.75 24.39
N GLY A 81 3.03 18.90 24.23
CA GLY A 81 2.83 20.35 24.41
C GLY A 81 3.73 21.07 23.36
N VAL A 82 3.67 22.38 23.07
CA VAL A 82 3.67 23.57 23.91
C VAL A 82 3.11 24.77 23.10
N SER A 83 2.20 25.54 23.72
CA SER A 83 1.77 26.95 23.47
C SER A 83 1.23 27.32 22.08
N PHE A 84 0.01 27.86 21.87
CA PHE A 84 -0.78 28.85 22.62
C PHE A 84 -2.31 28.65 22.38
N GLN A 85 -3.13 29.03 23.37
CA GLN A 85 -4.60 29.05 23.43
C GLN A 85 -5.17 30.47 23.10
N PRO A 86 -6.51 30.74 23.10
CA PRO A 86 -7.72 29.91 22.84
C PRO A 86 -8.82 30.65 22.01
N ALA A 87 -9.89 29.96 21.55
CA ALA A 87 -11.30 30.42 21.63
C ALA A 87 -12.34 29.38 21.14
N ALA A 88 -13.30 29.06 22.04
CA ALA A 88 -14.74 28.82 21.87
C ALA A 88 -15.33 27.72 20.94
N GLU A 89 -15.80 26.64 21.59
CA GLU A 89 -17.22 26.20 21.72
C GLU A 89 -18.12 25.75 20.51
N ILE A 90 -18.77 24.58 20.73
CA ILE A 90 -20.05 24.05 20.16
C ILE A 90 -19.92 23.51 18.70
N ALA A 91 -20.31 22.29 18.30
CA ALA A 91 -21.56 21.56 18.53
C ALA A 91 -21.44 20.06 18.22
N LEU A 92 -22.33 19.30 18.85
CA LEU A 92 -22.70 17.92 18.51
C LEU A 92 -23.13 17.77 17.03
N VAL A 93 -22.58 16.78 16.33
CA VAL A 93 -23.27 16.10 15.23
C VAL A 93 -22.79 14.66 15.11
N THR A 94 -23.66 13.75 15.53
CA THR A 94 -23.68 12.34 15.16
C THR A 94 -23.71 12.19 13.64
N SER A 95 -22.60 11.76 13.02
CA SER A 95 -22.60 11.27 11.64
C SER A 95 -22.63 9.74 11.65
N LYS A 96 -23.64 9.20 10.97
CA LYS A 96 -23.78 7.78 10.66
C LYS A 96 -22.51 7.27 9.95
N PRO A 97 -22.08 6.02 10.17
CA PRO A 97 -20.95 5.48 9.44
C PRO A 97 -21.36 5.27 7.98
N GLU A 98 -20.82 6.11 7.10
CA GLU A 98 -20.72 5.79 5.67
C GLU A 98 -19.87 4.53 5.56
N LYS A 99 -20.45 3.48 4.99
CA LYS A 99 -19.79 2.18 4.81
C LYS A 99 -18.64 2.35 3.82
N VAL A 100 -17.43 2.53 4.36
CA VAL A 100 -16.19 2.25 3.65
C VAL A 100 -16.34 0.85 3.07
N ALA A 101 -16.23 0.72 1.75
CA ALA A 101 -16.30 -0.59 1.11
C ALA A 101 -15.18 -1.47 1.70
N PRO A 102 -15.52 -2.66 2.24
CA PRO A 102 -14.53 -3.49 2.90
C PRO A 102 -13.46 -3.88 1.89
N SER A 103 -12.18 -3.82 2.30
CA SER A 103 -11.11 -4.31 1.45
C SER A 103 -11.30 -5.81 1.24
N ARG A 104 -10.75 -6.35 0.15
CA ARG A 104 -10.80 -7.80 -0.10
C ARG A 104 -10.26 -8.63 1.06
N GLN A 105 -9.29 -8.10 1.79
CA GLN A 105 -8.73 -8.76 2.97
C GLN A 105 -9.71 -8.76 4.15
N ASP A 106 -10.48 -7.67 4.33
CA ASP A 106 -11.54 -7.60 5.34
C ASP A 106 -12.67 -8.59 5.05
N ILE A 107 -13.06 -8.70 3.78
CA ILE A 107 -14.08 -9.67 3.33
C ILE A 107 -13.63 -11.10 3.66
N PHE A 108 -12.38 -11.47 3.34
CA PHE A 108 -11.87 -12.80 3.67
C PHE A 108 -11.71 -13.02 5.17
N GLN A 109 -11.29 -11.99 5.92
CA GLN A 109 -11.20 -12.08 7.37
C GLN A 109 -12.57 -12.36 7.99
N GLU A 110 -13.63 -11.69 7.53
CA GLU A 110 -15.00 -11.90 7.99
C GLU A 110 -15.51 -13.30 7.62
N GLN A 111 -15.31 -13.74 6.38
CA GLN A 111 -15.72 -15.07 5.90
C GLN A 111 -15.04 -16.20 6.67
N LEU A 112 -13.72 -16.12 6.88
CA LEU A 112 -12.96 -17.15 7.59
C LEU A 112 -13.27 -17.13 9.09
N ALA A 113 -13.56 -15.96 9.68
CA ALA A 113 -13.95 -15.86 11.08
C ALA A 113 -15.34 -16.45 11.36
N ALA A 114 -16.21 -16.52 10.33
CA ALA A 114 -17.52 -17.16 10.44
C ALA A 114 -17.44 -18.69 10.59
N ILE A 115 -16.30 -19.32 10.27
CA ILE A 115 -16.08 -20.77 10.35
C ILE A 115 -15.59 -21.13 11.76
N PRO A 116 -16.38 -21.85 12.58
CA PRO A 116 -16.04 -22.14 13.98
C PRO A 116 -14.69 -22.83 14.18
N GLU A 117 -14.32 -23.71 13.25
CA GLU A 117 -13.08 -24.49 13.26
C GLU A 117 -11.84 -23.61 13.09
N PHE A 118 -11.97 -22.39 12.56
CA PHE A 118 -10.86 -21.47 12.29
C PHE A 118 -10.62 -20.45 13.40
N LYS A 119 -11.44 -20.45 14.46
CA LYS A 119 -11.32 -19.48 15.57
C LYS A 119 -9.95 -19.45 16.22
N SER A 120 -9.24 -20.58 16.28
CA SER A 120 -7.90 -20.68 16.89
C SER A 120 -6.75 -20.24 15.98
N LEU A 121 -7.01 -19.96 14.69
CA LEU A 121 -5.97 -19.59 13.73
C LEU A 121 -5.46 -18.16 13.92
N GLY A 122 -6.25 -17.31 14.59
CA GLY A 122 -5.93 -15.90 14.82
C GLY A 122 -6.27 -15.02 13.61
N PRO A 123 -5.70 -13.81 13.54
CA PRO A 123 -5.97 -12.88 12.43
C PRO A 123 -5.33 -13.34 11.12
N LEU A 124 -6.04 -13.13 10.01
CA LEU A 124 -5.58 -13.37 8.66
C LEU A 124 -4.44 -12.40 8.32
N PHE A 125 -3.28 -12.94 7.97
CA PHE A 125 -2.12 -12.14 7.59
C PHE A 125 -2.19 -11.67 6.15
N LYS A 126 -2.51 -12.57 5.21
CA LYS A 126 -2.61 -12.25 3.77
C LYS A 126 -3.36 -13.34 3.00
N SER A 127 -4.04 -12.95 1.92
CA SER A 127 -4.61 -13.86 0.93
C SER A 127 -3.93 -13.74 -0.43
N SER A 128 -3.84 -14.84 -1.19
CA SER A 128 -3.34 -14.81 -2.57
C SER A 128 -4.43 -14.46 -3.60
N GLU A 129 -4.03 -14.29 -4.86
CA GLU A 129 -4.98 -14.40 -5.97
C GLU A 129 -5.44 -15.85 -6.18
N PRO A 130 -6.63 -16.10 -6.75
CA PRO A 130 -7.15 -17.44 -6.96
C PRO A 130 -6.48 -18.10 -8.16
N VAL A 131 -5.88 -19.26 -7.94
CA VAL A 131 -5.20 -20.07 -8.96
C VAL A 131 -6.15 -21.15 -9.46
N GLN A 132 -6.32 -21.25 -10.77
CA GLN A 132 -7.12 -22.30 -11.39
C GLN A 132 -6.41 -23.65 -11.26
N LEU A 133 -7.11 -24.65 -10.72
CA LEU A 133 -6.58 -26.01 -10.49
C LEU A 133 -7.09 -27.04 -11.49
N THR A 134 -8.11 -26.71 -12.29
CA THR A 134 -8.69 -27.58 -13.31
C THR A 134 -8.60 -26.95 -14.69
N GLU A 135 -8.57 -27.76 -15.75
CA GLU A 135 -8.54 -27.26 -17.12
C GLU A 135 -9.89 -26.66 -17.52
N ALA A 136 -9.89 -25.75 -18.51
CA ALA A 136 -11.04 -24.94 -18.89
C ALA A 136 -12.23 -25.75 -19.48
N GLU A 137 -12.01 -27.01 -19.87
CA GLU A 137 -13.01 -27.86 -20.53
C GLU A 137 -13.33 -29.13 -19.73
N THR A 138 -13.07 -29.11 -18.42
CA THR A 138 -13.43 -30.21 -17.51
C THR A 138 -14.76 -29.94 -16.81
N GLU A 139 -15.36 -30.98 -16.24
CA GLU A 139 -16.68 -30.93 -15.59
C GLU A 139 -16.69 -30.03 -14.35
N TYR A 140 -15.53 -29.85 -13.72
CA TYR A 140 -15.37 -29.05 -12.52
C TYR A 140 -14.45 -27.85 -12.76
N PHE A 141 -14.91 -26.68 -12.35
CA PHE A 141 -14.11 -25.46 -12.35
C PHE A 141 -13.67 -25.14 -10.93
N VAL A 142 -12.40 -25.44 -10.60
CA VAL A 142 -11.85 -25.26 -9.25
C VAL A 142 -10.80 -24.16 -9.27
N ARG A 143 -10.94 -23.18 -8.39
CA ARG A 143 -9.92 -22.16 -8.12
C ARG A 143 -9.56 -22.19 -6.65
N CYS A 144 -8.27 -22.09 -6.33
CA CYS A 144 -7.79 -22.10 -4.97
C CYS A 144 -7.16 -20.76 -4.57
N THR A 145 -7.55 -20.25 -3.41
CA THR A 145 -6.98 -19.10 -2.72
C THR A 145 -6.24 -19.55 -1.47
N LYS A 146 -5.02 -19.06 -1.27
CA LYS A 146 -4.21 -19.36 -0.08
C LYS A 146 -4.37 -18.25 0.95
N HIS A 147 -4.81 -18.61 2.15
CA HIS A 147 -4.96 -17.72 3.30
C HIS A 147 -3.88 -18.01 4.33
N VAL A 148 -2.99 -17.06 4.55
CA VAL A 148 -1.85 -17.18 5.45
C VAL A 148 -2.22 -16.61 6.81
N PHE A 149 -2.02 -17.38 7.86
CA PHE A 149 -2.07 -16.97 9.26
C PHE A 149 -0.65 -17.05 9.87
N THR A 150 -0.47 -16.63 11.12
CA THR A 150 0.85 -16.63 11.77
C THR A 150 1.54 -18.00 11.76
N ASN A 151 0.78 -19.06 12.05
CA ASN A 151 1.32 -20.43 12.18
C ASN A 151 0.61 -21.45 11.27
N HIS A 152 -0.33 -21.02 10.44
CA HIS A 152 -1.20 -21.90 9.67
C HIS A 152 -1.47 -21.33 8.28
N MET A 153 -1.96 -22.19 7.38
CA MET A 153 -2.45 -21.78 6.08
C MET A 153 -3.75 -22.53 5.76
N VAL A 154 -4.75 -21.80 5.27
CA VAL A 154 -6.03 -22.35 4.82
C VAL A 154 -6.07 -22.25 3.29
N PHE A 155 -6.52 -23.32 2.64
CA PHE A 155 -6.76 -23.38 1.20
C PHE A 155 -8.27 -23.37 0.98
N GLN A 156 -8.75 -22.26 0.41
CA GLN A 156 -10.14 -22.12 -0.06
C GLN A 156 -10.20 -22.40 -1.54
#